data_AF-A0A382S7D2-F1
#
_entry.id   AF-A0A382S7D2-F1
#
_cell.length_a   1.000
_cell.length_b   1.000
_cell.length_c   1.000
_cell.angle_alpha   90.00
_cell.angle_beta   90.00
_cell.angle_gamma   90.00
#
_symmetry.space_group_name_H-M   'P 1'
#
loop_
_entity.id
_entity.type
_entity.pdbx_description
1 polymer ?
#
loop_
_entity_poly.entity_id
_entity_poly.type
_entity_poly.pdbx_seq_one_letter_code
_entity_poly.pdbx_strand_id
1 'polypeptide(L)'
;QIQRMDGIMGTIMDKAGKLSIADKLNVLIVSDHGMTEVHPKQIIDLSAYTDLSRVKTTGAGPTVFLSAESTKTLTTVYNDLQQLPNAQVYWKRDIPDRWHYRNHERIPEVLIVAEEGWTLMPMGHGPRMSKGAHGYDNELTSMQAIFVADGPAFKSGYSRKIFENIHIYPLLAHILDLEPYQGIDGDLNVVKDLLAD
;
A
#
# COMPACT_ATOMS: atom_id res chain seq x y z
N GLN A 1 -2.30 20.73 -5.75
CA GLN A 1 -2.00 20.13 -4.43
C GLN A 1 -0.50 19.94 -4.23
N ILE A 2 0.22 19.33 -5.18
CA ILE A 2 1.69 19.16 -5.13
C ILE A 2 2.43 20.47 -4.83
N GLN A 3 2.22 21.53 -5.63
CA GLN A 3 2.85 22.85 -5.39
C GLN A 3 2.57 23.43 -3.99
N ARG A 4 1.41 23.13 -3.41
CA ARG A 4 1.09 23.57 -2.05
C ARG A 4 1.89 22.78 -1.00
N MET A 5 2.01 21.46 -1.17
CA MET A 5 2.80 20.62 -0.27
C MET A 5 4.29 20.98 -0.36
N ASP A 6 4.79 21.23 -1.56
CA ASP A 6 6.14 21.74 -1.81
C ASP A 6 6.39 23.07 -1.06
N GLY A 7 5.49 24.05 -1.19
CA GLY A 7 5.61 25.31 -0.44
C GLY A 7 5.56 25.15 1.09
N ILE A 8 4.75 24.21 1.60
CA ILE A 8 4.74 23.87 3.03
C ILE A 8 6.08 23.24 3.43
N MET A 9 6.60 22.31 2.63
CA MET A 9 7.89 21.67 2.89
C MET A 9 9.03 22.70 2.88
N GLY A 10 9.04 23.62 1.92
CA GLY A 10 9.98 24.74 1.90
C GLY A 10 9.89 25.61 3.16
N THR A 11 8.68 25.86 3.68
CA THR A 11 8.47 26.58 4.94
C THR A 11 9.01 25.79 6.14
N ILE A 12 8.83 24.46 6.16
CA ILE A 12 9.36 23.59 7.21
C ILE A 12 10.89 23.61 7.19
N MET A 13 11.50 23.43 6.02
CA MET A 13 12.96 23.44 5.87
C MET A 13 13.58 24.79 6.25
N ASP A 14 13.00 25.91 5.81
CA ASP A 14 13.48 27.25 6.17
C ASP A 14 13.43 27.49 7.68
N LYS A 15 12.37 27.03 8.36
CA LYS A 15 12.26 27.16 9.81
C LYS A 15 13.19 26.21 10.55
N ALA A 16 13.33 24.97 10.09
CA ALA A 16 14.24 23.99 10.66
C ALA A 16 15.69 24.47 10.57
N GLY A 17 16.09 25.07 9.44
CA GLY A 17 17.41 25.64 9.24
C GLY A 17 17.78 26.82 10.15
N LYS A 18 16.79 27.44 10.82
CA LYS A 18 17.00 28.54 11.78
C LYS A 18 17.13 28.06 13.23
N LEU A 19 16.93 26.77 13.49
CA LEU A 19 17.07 26.20 14.82
C LEU A 19 18.55 26.08 15.19
N SER A 20 18.87 26.19 16.48
CA SER A 20 20.23 25.97 16.99
C SER A 20 20.74 24.53 16.79
N ILE A 21 19.86 23.61 16.40
CA ILE A 21 20.14 22.20 16.13
C ILE A 21 20.13 21.85 14.64
N ALA A 22 20.02 22.84 13.74
CA ALA A 22 19.85 22.61 12.30
C ALA A 22 20.86 21.60 11.73
N ASP A 23 22.15 21.77 12.06
CA ASP A 23 23.25 20.90 11.59
C ASP A 23 23.21 19.46 12.14
N LYS A 24 22.26 19.16 13.03
CA LYS A 24 22.06 17.84 13.65
C LYS A 24 20.75 17.17 13.23
N LEU A 25 19.91 17.86 12.45
CA LEU A 25 18.60 17.34 12.04
C LEU A 25 18.72 16.43 10.82
N ASN A 26 18.13 15.24 10.93
CA ASN A 26 17.86 14.36 9.81
C ASN A 26 16.37 14.48 9.46
N VAL A 27 16.07 14.79 8.21
CA VAL A 27 14.70 14.94 7.69
C VAL A 27 14.46 13.84 6.66
N LEU A 28 13.42 13.04 6.87
CA LEU A 28 12.94 12.05 5.91
C LEU A 28 11.54 12.44 5.46
N ILE A 29 11.32 12.46 4.15
CA ILE A 29 10.05 12.74 3.50
C ILE A 29 9.63 11.47 2.76
N VAL A 30 8.49 10.92 3.16
CA VAL A 30 7.98 9.64 2.65
C VAL A 30 6.51 9.76 2.27
N SER A 31 6.02 8.77 1.51
CA SER A 31 4.59 8.50 1.34
C SER A 31 4.30 7.05 1.71
N ASP A 32 3.04 6.74 2.00
CA ASP A 32 2.58 5.38 2.23
C ASP A 32 2.43 4.59 0.91
N HIS A 33 1.89 5.23 -0.12
CA HIS A 33 1.74 4.68 -1.46
C HIS A 33 1.64 5.78 -2.52
N GLY A 34 1.56 5.36 -3.79
CA GLY A 34 1.20 6.21 -4.92
C GLY A 34 -0.31 6.28 -5.18
N MET A 35 -0.70 6.52 -6.43
CA MET A 35 -2.09 6.69 -6.87
C MET A 35 -2.21 6.37 -8.37
N THR A 36 -3.31 5.75 -8.77
CA THR A 36 -3.66 5.57 -10.20
C THR A 36 -5.04 6.14 -10.50
N GLU A 37 -5.30 6.45 -11.77
CA GLU A 37 -6.61 6.93 -12.23
C GLU A 37 -7.61 5.76 -12.30
N VAL A 38 -8.87 6.02 -11.95
CA VAL A 38 -9.96 5.06 -12.13
C VAL A 38 -11.08 5.67 -12.95
N HIS A 39 -11.69 4.85 -13.80
CA HIS A 39 -12.73 5.32 -14.72
C HIS A 39 -14.10 4.70 -14.43
N PRO A 40 -15.20 5.46 -14.60
CA PRO A 40 -16.56 4.95 -14.44
C PRO A 40 -16.93 3.77 -15.34
N LYS A 41 -16.17 3.52 -16.40
CA LYS A 41 -16.35 2.38 -17.32
C LYS A 41 -15.60 1.12 -16.89
N GLN A 42 -14.74 1.21 -15.87
CA GLN A 42 -13.91 0.12 -15.36
C GLN A 42 -14.44 -0.35 -14.00
N ILE A 43 -15.74 -0.66 -13.95
CA ILE A 43 -16.42 -1.16 -12.76
C ILE A 43 -16.72 -2.65 -12.93
N ILE A 44 -16.46 -3.41 -11.88
CA ILE A 44 -16.85 -4.81 -11.76
C ILE A 44 -17.91 -4.89 -10.65
N ASP A 45 -19.17 -5.07 -11.05
CA ASP A 45 -20.27 -5.36 -10.11
C ASP A 45 -20.26 -6.84 -9.74
N LEU A 46 -19.88 -7.19 -8.50
CA LEU A 46 -19.80 -8.58 -8.07
C LEU A 46 -21.17 -9.26 -8.00
N SER A 47 -22.23 -8.50 -7.72
CA SER A 47 -23.60 -9.03 -7.60
C SER A 47 -24.19 -9.45 -8.95
N ALA A 48 -23.59 -9.00 -10.06
CA ALA A 48 -23.94 -9.45 -11.40
C ALA A 48 -23.45 -10.88 -11.71
N TYR A 49 -22.52 -11.43 -10.90
CA TYR A 49 -21.90 -12.73 -11.13
C TYR A 49 -22.35 -13.82 -10.15
N THR A 50 -22.82 -13.46 -8.94
CA THR A 50 -23.23 -14.43 -7.93
C THR A 50 -24.14 -13.81 -6.85
N ASP A 51 -24.86 -14.65 -6.11
CA ASP A 51 -25.70 -14.21 -4.98
C ASP A 51 -24.86 -13.99 -3.72
N LEU A 52 -24.72 -12.71 -3.33
CA LEU A 52 -23.98 -12.27 -2.15
C LEU A 52 -24.85 -12.09 -0.90
N SER A 53 -26.15 -12.40 -0.94
CA SER A 53 -27.09 -12.16 0.17
C SER A 53 -26.71 -12.84 1.50
N ARG A 54 -25.97 -13.95 1.43
CA ARG A 54 -25.46 -14.71 2.60
C ARG A 54 -23.95 -14.62 2.75
N VAL A 55 -23.32 -13.64 2.10
CA VAL A 55 -21.88 -13.39 2.15
C VAL A 55 -21.63 -12.02 2.76
N LYS A 56 -20.75 -11.97 3.74
CA LYS A 56 -20.24 -10.71 4.27
C LYS A 56 -19.17 -10.19 3.33
N THR A 57 -19.39 -9.01 2.77
CA THR A 57 -18.42 -8.28 1.94
C THR A 57 -17.78 -7.16 2.74
N THR A 58 -16.46 -7.04 2.71
CA THR A 58 -15.73 -5.91 3.32
C THR A 58 -14.83 -5.27 2.29
N GLY A 59 -14.93 -3.94 2.16
CA GLY A 59 -14.19 -3.18 1.16
C GLY A 59 -14.97 -2.96 -0.15
N ALA A 60 -14.41 -2.10 -0.99
CA ALA A 60 -14.79 -1.78 -2.36
C ALA A 60 -13.61 -1.05 -3.01
N GLY A 61 -13.59 -0.95 -4.33
CA GLY A 61 -12.46 -0.35 -5.05
C GLY A 61 -11.43 -1.42 -5.45
N PRO A 62 -10.14 -1.26 -5.14
CA PRO A 62 -9.11 -2.20 -5.60
C PRO A 62 -9.21 -3.60 -5.00
N THR A 63 -9.74 -3.70 -3.77
CA THR A 63 -9.85 -4.98 -3.07
C THR A 63 -11.20 -5.14 -2.38
N VAL A 64 -11.70 -6.38 -2.39
CA VAL A 64 -12.89 -6.80 -1.64
C VAL A 64 -12.58 -8.12 -0.95
N PHE A 65 -12.92 -8.21 0.33
CA PHE A 65 -12.89 -9.47 1.06
C PHE A 65 -14.27 -10.07 1.19
N LEU A 66 -14.34 -11.40 1.12
CA LEU A 66 -15.55 -12.17 1.34
C LEU A 66 -15.37 -13.17 2.48
N SER A 67 -16.40 -13.30 3.31
CA SER A 67 -16.56 -14.38 4.28
C SER A 67 -18.02 -14.82 4.39
N ALA A 68 -18.27 -16.04 4.84
CA ALA A 68 -19.62 -16.55 5.06
C ALA A 68 -19.65 -17.62 6.14
N GLU A 69 -20.78 -17.77 6.83
CA GLU A 69 -20.96 -18.83 7.83
C GLU A 69 -20.92 -20.23 7.20
N SER A 70 -21.40 -20.36 5.97
CA SER A 70 -21.42 -21.63 5.24
C SER A 70 -20.27 -21.73 4.26
N THR A 71 -19.37 -22.70 4.48
CA THR A 71 -18.29 -23.02 3.53
C THR A 71 -18.84 -23.35 2.15
N LYS A 72 -19.98 -24.06 2.05
CA LYS A 72 -20.61 -24.39 0.77
C LYS A 72 -21.04 -23.14 0.00
N THR A 73 -21.65 -22.17 0.69
CA THR A 73 -22.02 -20.88 0.09
C THR A 73 -20.77 -20.16 -0.42
N LEU A 74 -19.73 -20.05 0.43
CA LEU A 74 -18.50 -19.34 0.05
C LEU A 74 -17.76 -20.02 -1.11
N THR A 75 -17.72 -21.35 -1.16
CA THR A 75 -17.13 -22.09 -2.29
C THR A 75 -17.89 -21.88 -3.59
N THR A 76 -19.23 -21.81 -3.53
CA THR A 76 -20.05 -21.51 -4.72
C THR A 76 -19.72 -20.12 -5.24
N VAL A 77 -19.77 -19.11 -4.36
CA VAL A 77 -19.44 -17.72 -4.68
C VAL A 77 -18.01 -17.57 -5.20
N TYR A 78 -17.03 -18.24 -4.58
CA TYR A 78 -15.65 -18.26 -5.04
C TYR A 78 -15.53 -18.75 -6.49
N ASN A 79 -16.18 -19.88 -6.81
CA ASN A 79 -16.14 -20.47 -8.14
C ASN A 79 -16.83 -19.58 -9.18
N ASP A 80 -17.99 -19.01 -8.84
CA ASP A 80 -18.72 -18.10 -9.73
C ASP A 80 -17.90 -16.84 -10.05
N LEU A 81 -17.11 -16.33 -9.09
CA LEU A 81 -16.29 -15.14 -9.26
C LEU A 81 -14.94 -15.41 -9.95
N GLN A 82 -14.56 -16.66 -10.22
CA GLN A 82 -13.36 -16.95 -11.02
C GLN A 82 -13.47 -16.44 -12.47
N GLN A 83 -14.68 -16.17 -12.95
CA GLN A 83 -14.91 -15.64 -14.30
C GLN A 83 -14.80 -14.11 -14.39
N LEU A 84 -14.53 -13.41 -13.28
CA LEU A 84 -14.44 -11.94 -13.27
C LEU A 84 -13.36 -11.47 -14.26
N PRO A 85 -13.68 -10.52 -15.16
CA PRO A 85 -12.67 -9.92 -16.02
C PRO A 85 -11.87 -8.89 -15.22
N ASN A 86 -10.57 -8.81 -15.48
CA ASN A 86 -9.67 -7.80 -14.89
C ASN A 86 -9.65 -7.79 -13.35
N ALA A 87 -9.83 -8.96 -12.73
CA ALA A 87 -9.66 -9.17 -11.31
C ALA A 87 -9.19 -10.60 -11.05
N GLN A 88 -8.51 -10.79 -9.92
CA GLN A 88 -8.09 -12.09 -9.43
C GLN A 88 -8.77 -12.39 -8.11
N VAL A 89 -9.19 -13.65 -7.93
CA VAL A 89 -9.92 -14.11 -6.75
C VAL A 89 -9.12 -15.23 -6.09
N TYR A 90 -8.68 -14.98 -4.86
CA TYR A 90 -7.82 -15.88 -4.09
C TYR A 90 -8.56 -16.42 -2.88
N TRP A 91 -8.46 -17.72 -2.62
CA TRP A 91 -8.57 -18.17 -1.23
C TRP A 91 -7.41 -17.59 -0.45
N LYS A 92 -7.63 -17.32 0.84
CA LYS A 92 -6.60 -16.82 1.76
C LYS A 92 -5.27 -17.59 1.66
N ARG A 93 -5.33 -18.92 1.59
CA ARG A 93 -4.15 -19.78 1.46
C ARG A 93 -3.39 -19.61 0.13
N ASP A 94 -4.09 -19.16 -0.90
CA ASP A 94 -3.59 -19.02 -2.27
C ASP A 94 -3.18 -17.57 -2.58
N ILE A 95 -3.30 -16.65 -1.61
CA ILE A 95 -2.79 -15.28 -1.75
C ILE A 95 -1.26 -15.35 -1.96
N PRO A 96 -0.70 -14.61 -2.95
CA PRO A 96 0.72 -14.60 -3.26
C PRO A 96 1.61 -14.35 -2.04
N ASP A 97 2.62 -15.20 -1.86
CA ASP A 97 3.56 -15.11 -0.73
C ASP A 97 4.29 -13.77 -0.65
N ARG A 98 4.65 -13.19 -1.81
CA ARG A 98 5.35 -11.90 -1.90
C ARG A 98 4.59 -10.72 -1.30
N TRP A 99 3.28 -10.82 -1.12
CA TRP A 99 2.50 -9.76 -0.47
C TRP A 99 2.61 -9.83 1.05
N HIS A 100 3.11 -10.93 1.61
CA HIS A 100 3.11 -11.17 3.07
C HIS A 100 1.73 -10.97 3.72
N TYR A 101 0.66 -11.21 2.95
CA TYR A 101 -0.71 -10.79 3.26
C TYR A 101 -1.68 -11.97 3.35
N ARG A 102 -1.31 -13.02 4.10
CA ARG A 102 -2.21 -14.17 4.31
C ARG A 102 -2.21 -14.78 5.71
N ASN A 103 -1.13 -14.61 6.47
CA ASN A 103 -0.92 -15.31 7.74
C ASN A 103 -1.45 -14.53 8.96
N HIS A 104 -2.70 -14.06 8.92
CA HIS A 104 -3.29 -13.32 10.04
C HIS A 104 -4.80 -13.57 10.17
N GLU A 105 -5.33 -13.66 11.39
CA GLU A 105 -6.75 -13.96 11.67
C GLU A 105 -7.72 -12.95 11.05
N ARG A 106 -7.30 -11.67 10.98
CA ARG A 106 -8.11 -10.56 10.42
C ARG A 106 -8.27 -10.60 8.90
N ILE A 107 -7.47 -11.42 8.20
CA ILE A 107 -7.60 -11.58 6.75
C ILE A 107 -8.73 -12.58 6.49
N PRO A 108 -9.83 -12.17 5.84
CA PRO A 108 -10.94 -13.05 5.52
C PRO A 108 -10.58 -14.15 4.53
N GLU A 109 -11.48 -15.10 4.36
CA GLU A 109 -11.27 -16.36 3.69
C GLU A 109 -11.05 -16.22 2.17
N VAL A 110 -11.65 -15.21 1.54
CA VAL A 110 -11.47 -14.89 0.12
C VAL A 110 -11.10 -13.43 -0.05
N LEU A 111 -10.08 -13.17 -0.88
CA LEU A 111 -9.66 -11.86 -1.33
C LEU A 111 -9.89 -11.74 -2.83
N ILE A 112 -10.49 -10.64 -3.26
CA ILE A 112 -10.58 -10.24 -4.66
C ILE A 112 -9.71 -9.01 -4.85
N VAL A 113 -8.83 -9.04 -5.84
CA VAL A 113 -7.95 -7.93 -6.21
C VAL A 113 -8.24 -7.55 -7.66
N ALA A 114 -8.67 -6.31 -7.89
CA ALA A 114 -8.83 -5.78 -9.24
C ALA A 114 -7.46 -5.52 -9.89
N GLU A 115 -7.41 -5.63 -11.22
CA GLU A 115 -6.30 -5.07 -12.00
C GLU A 115 -6.27 -3.54 -11.89
N GLU A 116 -5.12 -2.93 -12.17
CA GLU A 116 -4.93 -1.48 -12.08
C GLU A 116 -6.01 -0.69 -12.83
N GLY A 117 -6.56 0.33 -12.19
CA GLY A 117 -7.61 1.19 -12.78
C GLY A 117 -9.04 0.64 -12.67
N TRP A 118 -9.21 -0.65 -12.35
CA TRP A 118 -10.51 -1.25 -12.13
C TRP A 118 -11.02 -1.09 -10.69
N THR A 119 -12.34 -1.04 -10.54
CA THR A 119 -13.04 -0.83 -9.26
C THR A 119 -14.04 -1.96 -9.04
N LEU A 120 -13.85 -2.73 -7.97
CA LEU A 120 -14.80 -3.72 -7.49
C LEU A 120 -15.93 -3.02 -6.72
N MET A 121 -17.18 -3.33 -7.08
CA MET A 121 -18.37 -2.90 -6.36
C MET A 121 -19.18 -4.13 -5.95
N PRO A 122 -19.21 -4.48 -4.65
CA PRO A 122 -19.91 -5.67 -4.19
C PRO A 122 -21.38 -5.76 -4.62
N MET A 123 -22.10 -4.65 -4.60
CA MET A 123 -23.54 -4.59 -4.90
C MET A 123 -23.88 -3.74 -6.12
N GLY A 124 -22.91 -3.39 -6.97
CA GLY A 124 -23.14 -2.59 -8.18
C GLY A 124 -23.53 -1.12 -7.97
N HIS A 125 -23.64 -0.69 -6.71
CA HIS A 125 -23.98 0.68 -6.32
C HIS A 125 -23.17 1.09 -5.10
N GLY A 126 -22.93 2.40 -4.97
CA GLY A 126 -22.08 2.94 -3.93
C GLY A 126 -21.97 4.47 -4.00
N PRO A 127 -21.16 5.09 -3.13
CA PRO A 127 -20.91 6.52 -3.18
C PRO A 127 -20.30 6.92 -4.53
N ARG A 128 -20.36 8.22 -4.84
CA ARG A 128 -19.79 8.77 -6.07
C ARG A 128 -18.33 8.33 -6.21
N MET A 129 -18.01 7.72 -7.35
CA MET A 129 -16.68 7.19 -7.62
C MET A 129 -15.61 8.29 -7.54
N SER A 130 -14.50 7.96 -6.88
CA SER A 130 -13.27 8.76 -6.93
C SER A 130 -12.72 8.80 -8.36
N LYS A 131 -11.89 9.80 -8.67
CA LYS A 131 -11.13 9.81 -9.93
C LYS A 131 -9.78 9.10 -9.80
N GLY A 132 -9.38 8.73 -8.59
CA GLY A 132 -8.16 7.96 -8.35
C GLY A 132 -8.31 7.00 -7.18
N ALA A 133 -7.55 5.90 -7.23
CA ALA A 133 -7.51 4.88 -6.20
C ALA A 133 -6.10 4.32 -6.00
N HIS A 134 -5.93 3.57 -4.93
CA HIS A 134 -4.70 2.90 -4.52
C HIS A 134 -5.05 1.67 -3.66
N GLY A 135 -4.09 0.77 -3.48
CA GLY A 135 -4.32 -0.54 -2.84
C GLY A 135 -4.41 -1.71 -3.83
N TYR A 136 -3.96 -1.48 -5.07
CA TYR A 136 -3.66 -2.53 -6.04
C TYR A 136 -2.35 -3.23 -5.67
N ASP A 137 -1.86 -4.09 -6.57
CA ASP A 137 -0.57 -4.77 -6.44
C ASP A 137 0.58 -3.77 -6.17
N ASN A 138 1.36 -4.04 -5.12
CA ASN A 138 2.41 -3.16 -4.62
C ASN A 138 3.62 -3.05 -5.56
N GLU A 139 3.76 -3.94 -6.55
CA GLU A 139 4.81 -3.85 -7.58
C GLU A 139 4.47 -2.87 -8.72
N LEU A 140 3.22 -2.42 -8.82
CA LEU A 140 2.82 -1.45 -9.84
C LEU A 140 3.54 -0.12 -9.61
N THR A 141 4.10 0.45 -10.69
CA THR A 141 4.79 1.74 -10.61
C THR A 141 3.90 2.85 -10.06
N SER A 142 2.61 2.83 -10.34
CA SER A 142 1.65 3.79 -9.80
C SER A 142 1.43 3.68 -8.29
N MET A 143 1.74 2.53 -7.67
CA MET A 143 1.62 2.31 -6.23
C MET A 143 2.91 2.68 -5.47
N GLN A 144 3.99 2.98 -6.18
CA GLN A 144 5.25 3.37 -5.56
C GLN A 144 5.14 4.71 -4.83
N ALA A 145 5.71 4.76 -3.63
CA ALA A 145 5.83 5.94 -2.80
C ALA A 145 7.14 6.69 -3.05
N ILE A 146 7.21 7.93 -2.56
CA ILE A 146 8.47 8.70 -2.53
C ILE A 146 9.28 8.36 -1.27
N PHE A 147 10.60 8.50 -1.38
CA PHE A 147 11.53 8.57 -0.27
C PHE A 147 12.59 9.62 -0.60
N VAL A 148 12.67 10.67 0.23
CA VAL A 148 13.70 11.72 0.15
C VAL A 148 14.26 11.91 1.55
N ALA A 149 15.57 12.01 1.68
CA ALA A 149 16.22 12.22 2.97
C ALA A 149 17.32 13.28 2.85
N ASP A 150 17.46 14.10 3.89
CA ASP A 150 18.47 15.14 4.01
C ASP A 150 18.94 15.25 5.47
N GLY A 151 20.22 15.53 5.69
CA GLY A 151 20.80 15.65 7.02
C GLY A 151 22.15 14.95 7.18
N PRO A 152 22.82 15.12 8.34
CA PRO A 152 24.19 14.65 8.56
C PRO A 152 24.36 13.12 8.51
N ALA A 153 23.29 12.34 8.70
CA ALA A 153 23.36 10.88 8.59
C ALA A 153 23.35 10.38 7.13
N PHE A 154 23.00 11.22 6.15
CA PHE A 154 22.77 10.81 4.76
C PHE A 154 23.83 11.34 3.82
N LYS A 155 24.11 10.59 2.74
CA LYS A 155 24.96 11.07 1.64
C LYS A 155 24.31 12.23 0.89
N SER A 156 25.09 13.25 0.57
CA SER A 156 24.66 14.36 -0.27
C SER A 156 24.79 14.03 -1.76
N GLY A 157 23.84 14.48 -2.58
CA GLY A 157 23.85 14.26 -4.03
C GLY A 157 23.70 12.80 -4.47
N TYR A 158 23.26 11.93 -3.56
CA TYR A 158 23.11 10.50 -3.80
C TYR A 158 21.71 10.16 -4.30
N SER A 159 21.62 9.21 -5.23
CA SER A 159 20.36 8.65 -5.72
C SER A 159 20.54 7.16 -6.00
N ARG A 160 19.48 6.39 -5.77
CA ARG A 160 19.46 4.95 -5.99
C ARG A 160 18.12 4.50 -6.58
N LYS A 161 18.08 3.23 -6.99
CA LYS A 161 16.83 2.55 -7.36
C LYS A 161 15.94 2.30 -6.14
N ILE A 162 14.68 1.98 -6.40
CA ILE A 162 13.65 1.66 -5.41
C ILE A 162 14.11 0.61 -4.37
N PHE A 163 13.46 0.63 -3.21
CA PHE A 163 13.56 -0.34 -2.13
C PHE A 163 12.24 -0.40 -1.36
N GLU A 164 12.03 -1.44 -0.58
CA GLU A 164 10.82 -1.66 0.19
C GLU A 164 10.77 -0.79 1.46
N ASN A 165 9.60 -0.25 1.78
CA ASN A 165 9.41 0.64 2.93
C ASN A 165 9.69 -0.02 4.29
N ILE A 166 9.67 -1.36 4.38
CA ILE A 166 10.02 -2.12 5.58
C ILE A 166 11.45 -1.84 6.07
N HIS A 167 12.35 -1.42 5.17
CA HIS A 167 13.73 -1.08 5.49
C HIS A 167 13.88 0.30 6.17
N ILE A 168 12.82 1.12 6.21
CA ILE A 168 12.86 2.45 6.83
C ILE A 168 12.96 2.36 8.36
N TYR A 169 12.26 1.40 8.99
CA TYR A 169 12.33 1.23 10.44
C TYR A 169 13.75 0.93 10.97
N PRO A 170 14.49 -0.08 10.46
CA PRO A 170 15.84 -0.34 10.94
C PRO A 170 16.82 0.80 10.61
N LEU A 171 16.59 1.54 9.50
CA LEU A 171 17.34 2.75 9.18
C LEU A 171 17.15 3.84 10.24
N LEU A 172 15.90 4.11 10.64
CA LEU A 172 15.59 5.09 11.69
C LEU A 172 16.17 4.67 13.04
N ALA A 173 16.05 3.39 13.40
CA ALA A 173 16.64 2.86 14.64
C ALA A 173 18.16 3.08 14.67
N HIS A 174 18.85 2.80 13.55
CA HIS A 174 20.29 3.03 13.42
C HIS A 174 20.67 4.51 13.58
N ILE A 175 19.97 5.43 12.92
CA ILE A 175 20.24 6.88 12.99
C ILE A 175 20.05 7.42 14.42
N LEU A 176 19.11 6.84 15.17
CA LEU A 176 18.79 7.24 16.54
C LEU A 176 19.63 6.51 17.60
N ASP A 177 20.57 5.66 17.20
CA ASP A 177 21.37 4.80 18.09
C ASP A 177 20.48 3.93 19.00
N LEU A 178 19.44 3.33 18.40
CA LEU A 178 18.50 2.45 19.06
C LEU A 178 18.66 1.00 18.58
N GLU A 179 18.57 0.07 19.52
CA GLU A 179 18.39 -1.35 19.22
C GLU A 179 16.99 -1.57 18.60
N PRO A 180 16.89 -2.05 17.35
CA PRO A 180 15.60 -2.33 16.75
C PRO A 180 14.91 -3.52 17.44
N TYR A 181 13.57 -3.54 17.39
CA TYR A 181 12.80 -4.69 17.82
C TYR A 181 13.21 -5.95 17.04
N GLN A 182 13.29 -7.08 17.72
CA GLN A 182 13.67 -8.36 17.12
C GLN A 182 12.49 -8.96 16.33
N GLY A 183 12.75 -9.58 15.19
CA GLY A 183 11.71 -10.21 14.37
C GLY A 183 10.98 -9.25 13.42
N ILE A 184 11.62 -8.13 13.06
CA ILE A 184 11.20 -7.30 11.92
C ILE A 184 11.63 -7.94 10.60
N ASP A 185 10.90 -7.63 9.53
CA ASP A 185 11.25 -8.07 8.17
C ASP A 185 12.28 -7.15 7.49
N GLY A 186 12.40 -5.90 7.97
CA GLY A 186 13.32 -4.91 7.43
C GLY A 186 14.78 -5.24 7.75
N ASP A 187 15.64 -5.10 6.74
CA ASP A 187 17.10 -5.21 6.85
C ASP A 187 17.79 -3.86 6.59
N LEU A 188 18.63 -3.41 7.54
CA LEU A 188 19.43 -2.19 7.40
C LEU A 188 20.40 -2.28 6.21
N ASN A 189 20.96 -3.45 5.90
CA ASN A 189 21.96 -3.59 4.85
C ASN A 189 21.42 -3.24 3.46
N VAL A 190 20.11 -3.35 3.25
CA VAL A 190 19.43 -2.98 2.00
C VAL A 190 19.43 -1.47 1.76
N VAL A 191 19.54 -0.66 2.82
CA VAL A 191 19.46 0.81 2.79
C VAL A 191 20.66 1.50 3.42
N LYS A 192 21.67 0.74 3.85
CA LYS A 192 22.90 1.27 4.46
C LYS A 192 23.69 2.15 3.49
N ASP A 193 23.52 1.92 2.19
CA ASP A 193 24.11 2.74 1.12
C ASP A 193 23.65 4.20 1.16
N LEU A 194 22.48 4.49 1.75
CA LEU A 194 21.97 5.86 1.94
C LEU A 194 22.79 6.67 2.96
N LEU A 195 23.41 6.00 3.92
CA LEU A 195 24.09 6.64 5.04
C LEU A 195 25.45 7.21 4.62
N ALA A 196 25.79 8.37 5.19
CA ALA A 196 27.14 8.93 5.12
C ALA A 196 28.13 8.03 5.89
N ASP A 197 29.41 8.07 5.49
CA ASP A 197 30.49 7.30 6.12
C ASP A 197 30.81 7.78 7.54
#